data_AF-A0A8T4WQ99-F1
#
_entry.id   AF-A0A8T4WQ99-F1
#
_cell.length_a   1.000
_cell.length_b   1.000
_cell.length_c   1.000
_cell.angle_alpha   90.00
_cell.angle_beta   90.00
_cell.angle_gamma   90.00
#
_symmetry.space_group_name_H-M   'P 1'
#
loop_
_entity.id
_entity.type
_entity.pdbx_description
1 polymer ?
#
loop_
_entity_poly.entity_id
_entity_poly.type
_entity_poly.pdbx_seq_one_letter_code
_entity_poly.pdbx_strand_id
1 'polypeptide(L)'
;MITLIGTGHVFDLRNQILEILHHKQPDIICVELDEKRYAALMQRKNGNVKATSNKNASVLYRLLGKFQESMAKQYGVQAGDEMLTGIQFAHDHQRPIAFIDVAADRMFARMLHEMSVTEKLKLLISSFGSMFVSKKKVDEEINKIETNLESYLEQVGDKFP
;
A
#
# COMPACT_ATOMS: atom_id res chain seq x y z
N MET A 1 19.98 2.33 -15.00
CA MET A 1 19.44 1.01 -14.61
C MET A 1 18.28 1.24 -13.65
N ILE A 2 17.14 0.58 -13.83
CA ILE A 2 15.99 0.67 -12.91
C ILE A 2 15.87 -0.67 -12.19
N THR A 3 15.71 -0.64 -10.87
CA THR A 3 15.43 -1.84 -10.05
C THR A 3 14.05 -1.68 -9.45
N LEU A 4 13.13 -2.60 -9.75
CA LEU A 4 11.81 -2.65 -9.13
C LEU A 4 11.88 -3.53 -7.90
N ILE A 5 11.39 -3.02 -6.77
CA ILE A 5 11.33 -3.73 -5.51
C ILE A 5 9.85 -3.95 -5.20
N GLY A 6 9.42 -5.21 -5.27
CA GLY A 6 8.08 -5.58 -4.79
C GLY A 6 8.01 -5.42 -3.28
N THR A 7 7.02 -4.66 -2.81
CA THR A 7 6.77 -4.48 -1.38
C THR A 7 5.34 -4.89 -1.04
N GLY A 8 5.01 -4.93 0.24
CA GLY A 8 3.64 -5.05 0.69
C GLY A 8 3.43 -4.26 1.97
N HIS A 9 2.39 -3.43 1.97
CA HIS A 9 2.10 -2.43 3.00
C HIS A 9 1.82 -3.00 4.40
N VAL A 10 1.80 -4.32 4.54
CA VAL A 10 1.42 -5.01 5.78
C VAL A 10 2.49 -5.96 6.28
N PHE A 11 3.64 -6.04 5.59
CA PHE A 11 4.73 -6.97 5.94
C PHE A 11 5.93 -6.22 6.51
N ASP A 12 6.66 -6.87 7.40
CA ASP A 12 7.96 -6.39 7.86
C ASP A 12 9.03 -6.66 6.80
N LEU A 13 9.25 -5.67 5.94
CA LEU A 13 10.23 -5.71 4.85
C LEU A 13 11.41 -4.77 5.06
N ARG A 14 11.55 -4.20 6.26
CA ARG A 14 12.54 -3.16 6.54
C ARG A 14 13.95 -3.62 6.23
N ASN A 15 14.34 -4.79 6.75
CA ASN A 15 15.71 -5.29 6.62
C ASN A 15 16.03 -5.62 5.15
N GLN A 16 15.11 -6.26 4.45
CA GLN A 16 15.25 -6.64 3.04
C GLN A 16 15.40 -5.41 2.15
N ILE A 17 14.61 -4.36 2.38
CA ILE A 17 14.71 -3.09 1.66
C ILE A 17 16.07 -2.44 1.91
N LEU A 18 16.51 -2.37 3.17
CA LEU A 18 17.81 -1.78 3.52
C LEU A 18 18.97 -2.55 2.87
N GLU A 19 18.95 -3.87 2.92
CA GLU A 19 19.96 -4.72 2.27
C GLU A 19 20.05 -4.43 0.77
N ILE A 20 18.90 -4.37 0.08
CA ILE A 20 18.85 -4.06 -1.35
C ILE A 20 19.41 -2.65 -1.61
N LEU A 21 19.00 -1.64 -0.83
CA LEU A 21 19.45 -0.26 -1.03
C LEU A 21 20.95 -0.09 -0.76
N HIS A 22 21.49 -0.73 0.28
CA HIS A 22 22.91 -0.73 0.58
C HIS A 22 23.73 -1.41 -0.52
N HIS A 23 23.23 -2.51 -1.09
CA HIS A 23 23.92 -3.22 -2.17
C HIS A 23 23.80 -2.48 -3.52
N LYS A 24 22.62 -1.94 -3.85
CA LYS A 24 22.36 -1.29 -5.14
C LYS A 24 22.89 0.14 -5.24
N GLN A 25 23.02 0.84 -4.12
CA GLN A 25 23.50 2.24 -4.06
C GLN A 25 22.84 3.14 -5.12
N PRO A 26 21.49 3.26 -5.13
CA PRO A 26 20.81 4.00 -6.18
C PRO A 26 21.10 5.51 -6.09
N ASP A 27 21.15 6.16 -7.25
CA ASP A 27 21.28 7.62 -7.35
C ASP A 27 20.00 8.35 -6.93
N ILE A 28 18.85 7.71 -7.06
CA ILE A 28 17.53 8.23 -6.68
C ILE A 28 16.65 7.09 -6.18
N ILE A 29 15.82 7.36 -5.19
CA ILE A 29 14.84 6.41 -4.66
C ILE A 29 13.43 6.89 -5.04
N CYS A 30 12.75 6.10 -5.86
CA CYS A 30 11.37 6.36 -6.26
C CYS A 30 10.43 5.57 -5.34
N VAL A 31 9.43 6.23 -4.77
CA VAL A 31 8.45 5.62 -3.87
C VAL A 31 7.05 5.80 -4.45
N GLU A 32 6.30 4.71 -4.54
CA GLU A 32 4.89 4.69 -4.96
C GLU A 32 4.00 5.29 -3.85
N LEU A 33 4.12 6.59 -3.67
CA LEU A 33 3.47 7.35 -2.61
C LEU A 33 3.17 8.77 -3.07
N ASP A 34 1.94 9.26 -2.87
CA ASP A 34 1.59 10.66 -3.13
C ASP A 34 1.88 11.56 -1.92
N GLU A 35 1.99 12.88 -2.14
CA GLU A 35 2.32 13.85 -1.10
C GLU A 35 1.37 13.85 0.10
N LYS A 36 0.06 13.65 -0.13
CA LYS A 36 -0.92 13.64 0.97
C LYS A 36 -0.76 12.38 1.80
N ARG A 37 -0.51 11.24 1.15
CA ARG A 37 -0.21 9.98 1.85
C ARG A 37 1.11 10.08 2.60
N TYR A 38 2.14 10.68 2.03
CA TYR A 38 3.41 10.94 2.72
C TYR A 38 3.20 11.81 3.97
N ALA A 39 2.49 12.93 3.85
CA ALA A 39 2.19 13.79 4.99
C ALA A 39 1.41 13.03 6.09
N ALA A 40 0.46 12.18 5.70
CA ALA A 40 -0.29 11.36 6.64
C ALA A 40 0.61 10.33 7.36
N LEU A 41 1.51 9.66 6.64
CA LEU A 41 2.48 8.71 7.23
C LEU A 41 3.44 9.41 8.20
N MET A 42 3.98 10.58 7.83
CA MET A 42 4.87 11.35 8.70
C MET A 42 4.17 11.85 9.96
N GLN A 43 2.92 12.31 9.85
CA GLN A 43 2.14 12.72 11.03
C GLN A 43 1.86 11.52 11.96
N ARG A 44 1.58 10.34 11.41
CA ARG A 44 1.44 9.10 12.21
C ARG A 44 2.72 8.73 12.93
N LYS A 45 3.87 8.74 12.23
CA LYS A 45 5.20 8.49 12.81
C LYS A 45 5.49 9.41 14.00
N ASN A 46 5.05 10.66 13.92
CA ASN A 46 5.20 11.66 14.99
C ASN A 46 4.14 11.55 16.12
N GLY A 47 3.33 10.49 16.16
CA GLY A 47 2.33 10.24 17.20
C GLY A 47 1.00 10.98 17.02
N ASN A 48 0.80 11.70 15.90
CA ASN A 48 -0.43 12.44 15.65
C ASN A 48 -1.52 11.57 15.00
N VAL A 49 -2.23 10.79 15.81
CA VAL A 49 -3.29 9.86 15.35
C VAL A 49 -4.47 10.57 14.67
N LYS A 50 -4.74 11.85 15.01
CA LYS A 50 -5.83 12.65 14.42
C LYS A 50 -5.63 12.99 12.92
N ALA A 51 -4.41 12.89 12.43
CA ALA A 51 -4.03 13.14 11.03
C ALA A 51 -4.61 12.13 10.02
N THR A 52 -4.98 10.95 10.51
CA THR A 52 -5.37 9.81 9.68
C THR A 52 -6.75 9.95 9.03
N SER A 53 -7.55 10.91 9.49
CA SER A 53 -8.87 11.21 8.98
C SER A 53 -8.79 12.38 7.99
N ASN A 54 -8.42 12.11 6.74
CA ASN A 54 -8.73 13.06 5.67
C ASN A 54 -10.25 13.07 5.50
N LYS A 55 -10.93 14.03 6.15
CA LYS A 55 -12.40 14.15 6.16
C LYS A 55 -12.97 14.30 4.74
N ASN A 56 -12.15 14.83 3.82
CA ASN A 56 -12.51 15.05 2.43
C ASN A 56 -12.34 13.80 1.54
N ALA A 57 -11.67 12.75 2.04
CA ALA A 57 -11.51 11.52 1.28
C ALA A 57 -12.79 10.66 1.32
N SER A 58 -13.04 9.87 0.27
CA SER A 58 -14.20 8.97 0.20
C SER A 58 -14.25 7.99 1.39
N VAL A 59 -15.47 7.59 1.79
CA VAL A 59 -15.70 6.57 2.83
C VAL A 59 -14.92 5.29 2.53
N LEU A 60 -14.94 4.84 1.29
CA LEU A 60 -14.25 3.62 0.85
C LEU A 60 -12.74 3.74 0.98
N TYR A 61 -12.16 4.88 0.60
CA TYR A 61 -10.74 5.14 0.76
C TYR A 61 -10.31 5.08 2.23
N ARG A 62 -11.13 5.63 3.14
CA ARG A 62 -10.88 5.55 4.58
C ARG A 62 -11.01 4.13 5.12
N LEU A 63 -11.97 3.34 4.62
CA LEU A 63 -12.14 1.94 5.01
C LEU A 63 -10.93 1.10 4.55
N LEU A 64 -10.44 1.33 3.33
CA LEU A 64 -9.25 0.66 2.81
C LEU A 64 -8.02 0.95 3.67
N GLY A 65 -7.79 2.23 4.02
CA GLY A 65 -6.69 2.59 4.92
C GLY A 65 -6.80 1.94 6.31
N LYS A 66 -8.02 1.79 6.84
CA LYS A 66 -8.25 1.04 8.09
C LYS A 66 -8.01 -0.46 7.95
N PHE A 67 -8.35 -1.04 6.80
CA PHE A 67 -8.08 -2.44 6.51
C PHE A 67 -6.57 -2.70 6.46
N GLN A 68 -5.82 -1.88 5.71
CA GLN A 68 -4.36 -1.94 5.68
C GLN A 68 -3.74 -1.83 7.07
N GLU A 69 -4.21 -0.88 7.89
CA GLU A 69 -3.76 -0.71 9.27
C GLU A 69 -4.07 -1.93 10.15
N SER A 70 -5.28 -2.48 10.05
CA SER A 70 -5.68 -3.68 10.79
C SER A 70 -4.82 -4.88 10.42
N MET A 71 -4.54 -5.06 9.13
CA MET A 71 -3.71 -6.13 8.61
C MET A 71 -2.25 -5.95 9.05
N ALA A 72 -1.67 -4.75 8.89
CA ALA A 72 -0.31 -4.45 9.32
C ALA A 72 -0.10 -4.80 10.80
N LYS A 73 -1.07 -4.46 11.67
CA LYS A 73 -1.04 -4.85 13.09
C LYS A 73 -1.00 -6.36 13.33
N GLN A 74 -1.68 -7.17 12.52
CA GLN A 74 -1.61 -8.63 12.62
C GLN A 74 -0.22 -9.20 12.25
N TYR A 75 0.56 -8.45 11.48
CA TYR A 75 1.95 -8.76 11.14
C TYR A 75 2.97 -8.01 12.00
N GLY A 76 2.52 -7.21 12.99
CA GLY A 76 3.41 -6.52 13.94
C GLY A 76 4.05 -5.24 13.40
N VAL A 77 3.56 -4.70 12.28
CA VAL A 77 4.09 -3.47 11.65
C VAL A 77 3.01 -2.41 11.50
N GLN A 78 3.40 -1.18 11.14
CA GLN A 78 2.48 -0.13 10.73
C GLN A 78 2.38 -0.08 9.20
N ALA A 79 1.20 0.25 8.70
CA ALA A 79 0.99 0.32 7.26
C ALA A 79 1.82 1.47 6.65
N GLY A 80 2.69 1.16 5.68
CA GLY A 80 3.59 2.12 5.04
C GLY A 80 4.99 2.21 5.66
N ASP A 81 5.33 1.36 6.64
CA ASP A 81 6.67 1.28 7.23
C ASP A 81 7.75 0.95 6.20
N GLU A 82 7.41 0.14 5.19
CA GLU A 82 8.27 -0.19 4.07
C GLU A 82 8.62 1.05 3.22
N MET A 83 7.64 1.91 2.97
CA MET A 83 7.84 3.18 2.25
C MET A 83 8.67 4.16 3.07
N LEU A 84 8.35 4.29 4.37
CA LEU A 84 9.11 5.14 5.29
C LEU A 84 10.56 4.68 5.44
N THR A 85 10.82 3.38 5.33
CA THR A 85 12.19 2.83 5.35
C THR A 85 13.00 3.34 4.16
N GLY A 86 12.45 3.29 2.95
CA GLY A 86 13.11 3.82 1.75
C GLY A 86 13.35 5.34 1.82
N ILE A 87 12.35 6.08 2.32
CA ILE A 87 12.43 7.54 2.53
C ILE A 87 13.51 7.89 3.58
N GLN A 88 13.54 7.16 4.70
CA GLN A 88 14.52 7.39 5.75
C GLN A 88 15.94 7.08 5.26
N PHE A 89 16.12 5.95 4.56
CA PHE A 89 17.42 5.61 3.96
C PHE A 89 17.90 6.72 3.04
N ALA A 90 17.02 7.23 2.18
CA ALA A 90 17.34 8.32 1.27
C ALA A 90 17.78 9.58 2.01
N HIS A 91 17.07 9.96 3.07
CA HIS A 91 17.47 11.07 3.94
C HIS A 91 18.84 10.86 4.59
N ASP A 92 19.07 9.67 5.18
CA ASP A 92 20.30 9.35 5.90
C ASP A 92 21.53 9.33 4.98
N HIS A 93 21.33 8.96 3.71
CA HIS A 93 22.38 8.87 2.69
C HIS A 93 22.38 10.03 1.69
N GLN A 94 21.62 11.09 1.97
CA GLN A 94 21.51 12.29 1.12
C GLN A 94 21.17 11.96 -0.35
N ARG A 95 20.32 10.96 -0.56
CA ARG A 95 19.82 10.56 -1.88
C ARG A 95 18.53 11.32 -2.21
N PRO A 96 18.37 11.82 -3.43
CA PRO A 96 17.10 12.33 -3.93
C PRO A 96 15.98 11.29 -3.79
N ILE A 97 14.78 11.78 -3.48
CA ILE A 97 13.54 11.00 -3.44
C ILE A 97 12.60 11.51 -4.53
N ALA A 98 11.93 10.61 -5.25
CA ALA A 98 10.82 10.94 -6.13
C ALA A 98 9.55 10.20 -5.70
N PHE A 99 8.47 10.95 -5.55
CA PHE A 99 7.12 10.41 -5.34
C PHE A 99 6.47 10.17 -6.69
N ILE A 100 6.17 8.90 -6.99
CA ILE A 100 5.76 8.46 -8.34
C ILE A 100 4.32 7.92 -8.39
N ASP A 101 3.51 8.20 -7.38
CA ASP A 101 2.10 7.82 -7.34
C ASP A 101 1.18 9.01 -7.67
N VAL A 102 0.01 8.70 -8.23
CA VAL A 102 -1.05 9.69 -8.45
C VAL A 102 -1.75 9.99 -7.13
N ALA A 103 -2.43 11.13 -7.05
CA ALA A 103 -3.21 11.47 -5.87
C ALA A 103 -4.34 10.43 -5.65
N ALA A 104 -4.13 9.52 -4.70
CA ALA A 104 -5.01 8.36 -4.50
C ALA A 104 -6.43 8.81 -4.14
N ASP A 105 -6.58 9.88 -3.36
CA ASP A 105 -7.89 10.43 -2.99
C ASP A 105 -8.71 10.89 -4.21
N ARG A 106 -8.05 11.54 -5.18
CA ARG A 106 -8.67 11.95 -6.45
C ARG A 106 -8.96 10.76 -7.36
N MET A 107 -8.04 9.80 -7.45
CA MET A 107 -8.24 8.57 -8.22
C MET A 107 -9.48 7.81 -7.71
N PHE A 108 -9.57 7.56 -6.40
CA PHE A 108 -10.73 6.89 -5.80
C PHE A 108 -12.02 7.70 -5.95
N ALA A 109 -11.97 9.03 -5.81
CA ALA A 109 -13.14 9.87 -6.02
C ALA A 109 -13.67 9.76 -7.47
N ARG A 110 -12.76 9.76 -8.45
CA ARG A 110 -13.10 9.59 -9.86
C ARG A 110 -13.66 8.20 -10.16
N MET A 111 -12.97 7.15 -9.71
CA MET A 111 -13.43 5.76 -9.86
C MET A 111 -14.85 5.59 -9.32
N LEU A 112 -15.13 6.15 -8.14
CA LEU A 112 -16.48 6.11 -7.58
C LEU A 112 -17.46 6.99 -8.34
N HIS A 113 -17.04 8.11 -8.91
CA HIS A 113 -17.93 8.91 -9.73
C HIS A 113 -18.41 8.16 -10.97
N GLU A 114 -17.50 7.43 -11.63
CA GLU A 114 -17.76 6.66 -12.86
C GLU A 114 -18.58 5.39 -12.62
N MET A 115 -18.61 4.84 -11.40
CA MET A 115 -19.38 3.64 -11.05
C MET A 115 -20.89 3.88 -10.93
N SER A 116 -21.66 2.89 -11.39
CA SER A 116 -23.10 2.78 -11.13
C SER A 116 -23.40 2.52 -9.65
N VAL A 117 -24.65 2.77 -9.24
CA VAL A 117 -25.08 2.58 -7.85
C VAL A 117 -24.96 1.12 -7.40
N THR A 118 -25.21 0.17 -8.30
CA THR A 118 -25.09 -1.27 -8.01
C THR A 118 -23.63 -1.69 -7.82
N GLU A 119 -22.71 -1.16 -8.61
CA GLU A 119 -21.26 -1.41 -8.45
C GLU A 119 -20.73 -0.83 -7.14
N LYS A 120 -21.16 0.39 -6.78
CA LYS A 120 -20.83 1.01 -5.49
C LYS A 120 -21.28 0.14 -4.31
N LEU A 121 -22.50 -0.39 -4.37
CA LEU A 121 -23.04 -1.26 -3.33
C LEU A 121 -22.27 -2.58 -3.24
N LYS A 122 -21.98 -3.21 -4.38
CA LYS A 122 -21.16 -4.43 -4.43
C LYS A 122 -19.77 -4.20 -3.83
N LEU A 123 -19.11 -3.09 -4.20
CA LEU A 123 -17.80 -2.70 -3.68
C LEU A 123 -17.82 -2.46 -2.17
N LEU A 124 -18.87 -1.81 -1.66
CA LEU A 124 -19.05 -1.64 -0.21
C LEU A 124 -19.17 -3.00 0.48
N ILE A 125 -20.07 -3.87 0.02
CA ILE A 125 -20.29 -5.20 0.62
C ILE A 125 -19.01 -6.04 0.60
N SER A 126 -18.29 -6.06 -0.52
CA SER A 126 -17.03 -6.80 -0.64
C SER A 126 -15.94 -6.23 0.28
N SER A 127 -15.84 -4.91 0.40
CA SER A 127 -14.89 -4.23 1.30
C SER A 127 -15.18 -4.51 2.78
N PHE A 128 -16.45 -4.65 3.17
CA PHE A 128 -16.81 -5.07 4.52
C PHE A 128 -16.47 -6.54 4.77
N GLY A 129 -16.72 -7.41 3.80
CA GLY A 129 -16.35 -8.83 3.89
C GLY A 129 -14.84 -9.04 4.03
N SER A 130 -14.03 -8.24 3.34
CA SER A 130 -12.56 -8.33 3.43
C SER A 130 -12.01 -7.87 4.79
N MET A 131 -12.70 -6.98 5.50
CA MET A 131 -12.27 -6.51 6.83
C MET A 131 -12.31 -7.61 7.92
N PHE A 132 -13.03 -8.72 7.68
CA PHE A 132 -13.09 -9.89 8.57
C PHE A 132 -12.13 -11.03 8.16
N VAL A 133 -11.23 -10.79 7.22
CA VAL A 133 -10.24 -11.79 6.79
C VAL A 133 -9.17 -11.95 7.88
N SER A 134 -8.90 -13.21 8.26
CA SER A 134 -7.88 -13.55 9.26
C SER A 134 -6.51 -13.73 8.63
N LYS A 135 -5.44 -13.48 9.40
CA LYS A 135 -4.04 -13.76 9.01
C LYS A 135 -3.87 -15.11 8.33
N LYS A 136 -4.42 -16.19 8.91
CA LYS A 136 -4.34 -17.55 8.34
C LYS A 136 -4.88 -17.64 6.91
N LYS A 137 -6.00 -16.97 6.61
CA LYS A 137 -6.56 -16.95 5.25
C LYS A 137 -5.67 -16.16 4.29
N VAL A 138 -5.03 -15.09 4.76
CA VAL A 138 -4.09 -14.31 3.95
C VAL A 138 -2.83 -15.13 3.65
N ASP A 139 -2.27 -15.81 4.64
CA ASP A 139 -1.12 -16.70 4.46
C ASP A 139 -1.46 -17.85 3.48
N GLU A 140 -2.65 -18.43 3.57
CA GLU A 140 -3.14 -19.45 2.61
C GLU A 140 -3.27 -18.91 1.18
N GLU A 141 -3.83 -17.71 1.01
CA GLU A 141 -3.93 -17.03 -0.29
C GLU A 141 -2.54 -16.73 -0.89
N ILE A 142 -1.61 -16.21 -0.08
CA ILE A 142 -0.23 -15.91 -0.53
C ILE A 142 0.48 -17.19 -0.96
N ASN A 143 0.43 -18.25 -0.14
CA ASN A 143 1.02 -19.54 -0.51
C ASN A 143 0.42 -20.10 -1.80
N LYS A 144 -0.89 -19.89 -2.01
CA LYS A 144 -1.56 -20.31 -3.24
C LYS A 144 -1.09 -19.51 -4.46
N ILE A 145 -0.85 -18.20 -4.30
CA ILE A 145 -0.28 -17.33 -5.35
C ILE A 145 1.16 -17.73 -5.64
N GLU A 146 2.01 -17.93 -4.62
CA GLU A 146 3.40 -18.35 -4.81
C GLU A 146 3.51 -19.70 -5.50
N THR A 147 2.67 -20.67 -5.13
CA THR A 147 2.67 -22.01 -5.71
C THR A 147 2.12 -22.03 -7.14
N ASN A 148 1.23 -21.09 -7.50
CA ASN A 148 0.55 -21.05 -8.80
C ASN A 148 0.66 -19.68 -9.47
N LEU A 149 1.84 -19.07 -9.41
CA LEU A 149 2.03 -17.69 -9.87
C LEU A 149 1.65 -17.52 -11.35
N GLU A 150 2.05 -18.45 -12.22
CA GLU A 150 1.68 -18.41 -13.65
C GLU A 150 0.16 -18.46 -13.85
N SER A 151 -0.54 -19.39 -13.20
CA SER A 151 -1.99 -19.50 -13.30
C SER A 151 -2.71 -18.28 -12.72
N TYR A 152 -2.15 -17.66 -11.68
CA TYR A 152 -2.69 -16.42 -11.12
C TYR A 152 -2.49 -15.24 -12.08
N LEU A 153 -1.30 -15.11 -12.67
CA LEU A 153 -1.00 -14.08 -13.67
C LEU A 153 -1.89 -14.21 -14.91
N GLU A 154 -2.14 -15.44 -15.38
CA GLU A 154 -3.05 -15.72 -16.49
C GLU A 154 -4.50 -15.34 -16.14
N GLN A 155 -4.98 -15.68 -14.93
CA GLN A 155 -6.32 -15.29 -14.46
C GLN A 155 -6.49 -13.78 -14.29
N VAL A 156 -5.43 -13.06 -13.90
CA VAL A 156 -5.45 -11.59 -13.80
C VAL A 156 -5.45 -10.97 -15.20
N GLY A 157 -4.62 -11.48 -16.12
CA GLY A 157 -4.56 -11.03 -17.51
C GLY A 157 -5.86 -11.27 -18.29
N ASP A 158 -6.60 -12.33 -17.98
CA ASP A 158 -7.92 -12.60 -18.57
C ASP A 158 -9.03 -11.68 -18.01
N LYS A 159 -8.90 -11.23 -16.75
CA LYS A 159 -9.94 -10.45 -16.05
C LYS A 159 -9.74 -8.94 -16.14
N PHE A 160 -8.53 -8.47 -16.41
CA PHE A 160 -8.20 -7.06 -16.52
C PHE A 160 -7.41 -6.83 -17.82
N PRO A 161 -7.81 -5.87 -18.67
CA PRO A 161 -7.07 -5.54 -19.89
C PRO A 161 -5.67 -4.99 -19.61
#